data_AF-A0A2N3DKI8-F1
#
_entry.id   AF-A0A2N3DKI8-F1
#
_cell.length_a   1.000
_cell.length_b   1.000
_cell.length_c   1.000
_cell.angle_alpha   90.00
_cell.angle_beta   90.00
_cell.angle_gamma   90.00
#
_symmetry.space_group_name_H-M   'P 1'
#
loop_
_entity.id
_entity.type
_entity.pdbx_description
1 polymer ?
#
loop_
_entity_poly.entity_id
_entity_poly.type
_entity_poly.pdbx_seq_one_letter_code
_entity_poly.pdbx_strand_id
1 'polypeptide(L)'
;MSDTATQAAEVDPELSAFRKTRRTMWLKRLAIALAIAALAWGAWYVLVARNYVSTDNAYVNARMAQVTPLIAGSAIEVLVEDTQQVKAGDVLVRLDHANARIAVAQAEADLAAARRKFGQTVATNSALS
;
A
#
# COMPACT_ATOMS: atom_id res chain seq x y z
N MET A 1 22.77 -83.76 31.40
CA MET A 1 24.07 -83.33 30.87
C MET A 1 24.25 -84.01 29.54
N SER A 2 24.40 -83.38 28.39
CA SER A 2 24.48 -81.98 27.95
C SER A 2 24.44 -82.05 26.42
N ASP A 3 23.99 -80.98 25.74
CA ASP A 3 24.55 -80.54 24.45
C ASP A 3 24.30 -81.45 23.20
N THR A 4 23.89 -80.98 22.02
CA THR A 4 23.89 -79.64 21.44
C THR A 4 22.89 -79.60 20.28
N ALA A 5 22.05 -78.57 20.35
CA ALA A 5 21.63 -77.67 19.30
C ALA A 5 21.75 -78.09 17.81
N THR A 6 20.62 -77.91 17.13
CA THR A 6 20.54 -77.17 15.87
C THR A 6 21.31 -77.79 14.71
N GLN A 7 20.66 -78.77 14.07
CA GLN A 7 20.89 -79.04 12.66
C GLN A 7 20.45 -77.80 11.87
N ALA A 8 21.43 -76.98 11.51
CA ALA A 8 21.26 -75.81 10.70
C ALA A 8 20.58 -76.20 9.37
N ALA A 9 19.46 -75.55 9.09
CA ALA A 9 18.81 -75.60 7.78
C ALA A 9 19.83 -75.25 6.71
N GLU A 10 20.14 -76.22 5.84
CA GLU A 10 20.96 -76.02 4.65
C GLU A 10 20.24 -75.00 3.76
N VAL A 11 20.75 -73.76 3.77
CA VAL A 11 20.22 -72.67 2.97
C VAL A 11 20.62 -72.93 1.53
N ASP A 12 19.67 -73.44 0.75
CA ASP A 12 19.83 -73.68 -0.67
C ASP A 12 20.38 -72.41 -1.37
N PRO A 13 21.63 -72.45 -1.87
CA PRO A 13 22.31 -71.29 -2.42
C PRO A 13 21.63 -70.77 -3.69
N GLU A 14 20.89 -71.60 -4.43
CA GLU A 14 20.17 -71.17 -5.63
C GLU A 14 19.04 -70.19 -5.30
N LEU A 15 18.21 -70.50 -4.29
CA LEU A 15 17.12 -69.62 -3.84
C LEU A 15 17.64 -68.26 -3.33
N SER A 16 18.82 -68.25 -2.69
CA SER A 16 19.47 -67.02 -2.22
C SER A 16 19.98 -66.16 -3.39
N ALA A 17 20.54 -66.77 -4.44
CA ALA A 17 21.00 -66.09 -5.63
C ALA A 17 19.82 -65.48 -6.42
N PHE A 18 18.74 -66.23 -6.63
CA PHE A 18 17.52 -65.72 -7.31
C PHE A 18 16.83 -64.58 -6.55
N ARG A 19 16.82 -64.60 -5.21
CA ARG A 19 16.32 -63.47 -4.39
C ARG A 19 17.24 -62.26 -4.48
N LYS A 20 18.56 -62.45 -4.51
CA LYS A 20 19.55 -61.38 -4.62
C LYS A 20 19.47 -60.66 -5.97
N THR A 21 19.34 -61.40 -7.08
CA THR A 21 19.24 -60.81 -8.43
C THR A 21 17.92 -60.07 -8.65
N ARG A 22 16.79 -60.63 -8.18
CA ARG A 22 15.50 -59.93 -8.18
C ARG A 22 15.53 -58.68 -7.30
N ARG A 23 16.10 -58.74 -6.09
CA ARG A 23 16.23 -57.58 -5.20
C ARG A 23 17.03 -56.44 -5.85
N THR A 24 18.16 -56.75 -6.49
CA THR A 24 18.99 -55.75 -7.16
C THR A 24 18.29 -55.13 -8.39
N MET A 25 17.50 -55.90 -9.13
CA MET A 25 16.65 -55.39 -10.21
C MET A 25 15.59 -54.41 -9.68
N TRP A 26 14.87 -54.78 -8.61
CA TRP A 26 13.87 -53.90 -8.00
C TRP A 26 14.48 -52.63 -7.39
N LEU A 27 15.66 -52.74 -6.76
CA LEU A 27 16.40 -51.59 -6.26
C LEU A 27 16.87 -50.66 -7.38
N LYS A 28 17.34 -51.19 -8.52
CA LYS A 28 17.66 -50.38 -9.71
C LYS A 28 16.44 -49.65 -10.26
N ARG A 29 15.29 -50.34 -10.36
CA ARG A 29 14.04 -49.70 -10.83
C ARG A 29 13.59 -48.59 -9.89
N LEU A 30 13.70 -48.81 -8.58
CA LEU A 30 13.40 -47.79 -7.58
C LEU A 30 14.35 -46.59 -7.70
N ALA A 31 15.65 -46.83 -7.87
CA ALA A 31 16.63 -45.76 -8.07
C ALA A 31 16.33 -44.93 -9.32
N ILE A 32 15.95 -45.58 -10.43
CA ILE A 32 15.56 -44.88 -11.66
C ILE A 32 14.28 -44.07 -11.46
N ALA A 33 13.27 -44.64 -10.80
CA ALA A 33 12.02 -43.93 -10.51
C ALA A 33 12.26 -42.70 -9.63
N LEU A 34 13.10 -42.81 -8.61
CA LEU A 34 13.49 -41.67 -7.76
C LEU A 34 14.27 -40.62 -8.54
N ALA A 35 15.17 -41.03 -9.44
CA ALA A 35 15.90 -40.09 -10.29
C ALA A 35 14.95 -39.30 -11.21
N ILE A 36 13.96 -39.96 -11.81
CA ILE A 36 12.95 -39.30 -12.66
C ILE A 36 12.09 -38.34 -11.83
N ALA A 37 11.64 -38.76 -10.65
CA ALA A 37 10.85 -37.90 -9.75
C ALA A 37 11.64 -36.65 -9.33
N ALA A 38 12.92 -36.80 -8.99
CA ALA A 38 13.79 -35.69 -8.63
C ALA A 38 14.01 -34.71 -9.81
N LEU A 39 14.20 -35.24 -11.02
CA LEU A 39 14.32 -34.42 -12.23
C LEU A 39 13.03 -33.66 -12.55
N ALA A 40 11.87 -34.33 -12.45
CA ALA A 40 10.57 -33.70 -12.69
C ALA A 40 10.29 -32.59 -11.67
N TRP A 41 10.58 -32.84 -10.38
CA TRP A 41 10.46 -31.84 -9.32
C TRP A 41 11.40 -30.67 -9.55
N GLY A 42 12.67 -30.93 -9.87
CA GLY A 42 13.66 -29.90 -10.16
C GLY A 42 13.26 -29.03 -11.36
N ALA A 43 12.75 -29.64 -12.43
CA ALA A 43 12.26 -28.93 -13.61
C ALA A 43 11.05 -28.05 -13.26
N TRP A 44 10.07 -28.57 -12.52
CA TRP A 44 8.92 -27.78 -12.07
C TRP A 44 9.33 -26.61 -11.17
N TYR A 45 10.27 -26.84 -10.25
CA TYR A 45 10.78 -25.81 -9.36
C TYR A 45 11.47 -24.67 -10.13
N VAL A 46 12.34 -25.02 -11.10
CA VAL A 46 13.08 -24.03 -11.90
C VAL A 46 12.17 -23.28 -12.87
N LEU A 47 11.22 -23.96 -13.51
CA LEU A 47 10.36 -23.38 -14.54
C LEU A 47 9.17 -22.61 -13.97
N VAL A 48 8.61 -23.08 -12.86
CA VAL A 48 7.37 -22.55 -12.29
C VAL A 48 7.66 -21.85 -10.96
N ALA A 49 8.11 -22.59 -9.95
CA ALA A 49 8.11 -22.09 -8.56
C ALA A 49 9.14 -20.97 -8.29
N ARG A 50 10.24 -20.91 -9.05
CA ARG A 50 11.33 -19.93 -8.86
C ARG A 50 10.88 -18.47 -8.98
N ASN A 51 9.92 -18.17 -9.85
CA ASN A 51 9.65 -16.81 -10.29
C ASN A 51 8.37 -16.19 -9.68
N TYR A 52 7.70 -16.87 -8.74
CA TYR A 52 6.52 -16.33 -8.07
C TYR A 52 6.94 -15.58 -6.81
N VAL A 53 7.32 -14.31 -7.00
CA VAL A 53 7.40 -13.34 -5.91
C VAL A 53 6.07 -12.60 -5.89
N SER A 54 5.13 -13.06 -5.06
CA SER A 54 3.92 -12.29 -4.75
C SER A 54 4.26 -11.26 -3.69
N THR A 55 4.51 -10.02 -4.10
CA THR A 55 4.59 -8.88 -3.20
C THR A 55 3.20 -8.26 -3.08
N ASP A 56 2.61 -8.34 -1.89
CA ASP A 56 1.32 -7.72 -1.55
C ASP A 56 1.47 -6.23 -1.17
N ASN A 57 2.72 -5.74 -1.17
CA ASN A 57 3.08 -4.41 -0.68
C ASN A 57 3.20 -3.41 -1.82
N ALA A 58 2.09 -3.12 -2.50
CA ALA A 58 2.00 -2.00 -3.42
C ALA A 58 1.53 -0.75 -2.65
N TYR A 59 2.44 -0.11 -1.90
CA TYR A 59 2.17 1.20 -1.31
C TYR A 59 2.32 2.28 -2.39
N VAL A 60 1.22 2.93 -2.74
CA VAL A 60 1.25 4.10 -3.62
C VAL A 60 1.67 5.33 -2.82
N ASN A 61 2.72 6.02 -3.28
CA ASN A 61 3.10 7.31 -2.72
C ASN A 61 2.10 8.37 -3.21
N ALA A 62 1.08 8.64 -2.41
CA ALA A 62 0.17 9.76 -2.65
C ALA A 62 0.82 11.06 -2.14
N ARG A 63 0.91 12.07 -3.00
CA ARG A 63 1.23 13.44 -2.54
C ARG A 63 0.01 14.00 -1.85
N MET A 64 0.02 13.99 -0.52
CA MET A 64 -1.00 14.62 0.30
C MET A 64 -0.59 16.06 0.61
N ALA A 65 -1.52 17.00 0.45
CA ALA A 65 -1.37 18.38 0.87
C ALA A 65 -2.58 18.74 1.74
N GLN A 66 -2.32 19.34 2.90
CA GLN A 66 -3.38 19.81 3.77
C GLN A 66 -3.85 21.19 3.30
N VAL A 67 -5.17 21.34 3.13
CA VAL A 67 -5.80 22.63 2.77
C VAL A 67 -6.33 23.27 4.04
N THR A 68 -5.82 24.46 4.37
CA THR A 68 -6.22 25.23 5.55
C THR A 68 -6.69 26.62 5.11
N PRO A 69 -7.82 27.12 5.61
CA PRO A 69 -8.26 28.48 5.30
C PRO A 69 -7.29 29.51 5.90
N LEU A 70 -7.05 30.60 5.15
CA LEU A 70 -6.19 31.70 5.61
C LEU A 70 -6.83 32.54 6.72
N ILE A 71 -8.16 32.48 6.85
CA ILE A 71 -8.92 33.23 7.84
C ILE A 71 -9.64 32.28 8.79
N ALA A 72 -9.74 32.67 10.05
CA ALA A 72 -10.55 31.96 11.03
C ALA A 72 -12.05 32.24 10.76
N GLY A 73 -12.85 31.18 10.69
CA GLY A 73 -14.29 31.26 10.48
C GLY A 73 -14.93 29.89 10.72
N SER A 74 -16.20 29.88 11.09
CA SER A 74 -16.96 28.64 11.22
C SER A 74 -17.30 28.08 9.83
N ALA A 75 -17.20 26.76 9.65
CA ALA A 75 -17.64 26.12 8.41
C ALA A 75 -19.17 26.01 8.39
N ILE A 76 -19.80 26.63 7.39
CA ILE A 76 -21.26 26.57 7.18
C ILE A 76 -21.63 25.34 6.36
N GLU A 77 -20.79 24.98 5.39
CA GLU A 77 -21.05 23.88 4.47
C GLU A 77 -19.74 23.24 4.00
N VAL A 78 -19.73 21.91 3.92
CA VAL A 78 -18.67 21.13 3.28
C VAL A 78 -19.25 20.59 1.97
N LEU A 79 -18.66 20.97 0.85
CA LEU A 79 -19.19 20.68 -0.49
C LEU A 79 -18.53 19.46 -1.15
N VAL A 80 -17.72 18.73 -0.39
CA VAL A 80 -16.94 17.60 -0.87
C VAL A 80 -17.11 16.38 0.01
N GLU A 81 -17.13 15.22 -0.63
CA GLU A 81 -17.16 13.91 0.02
C GLU A 81 -15.74 13.31 0.09
N ASP A 82 -15.59 12.28 0.93
CA ASP A 82 -14.32 11.57 1.04
C ASP A 82 -13.94 10.91 -0.29
N THR A 83 -12.65 10.95 -0.64
CA THR A 83 -12.08 10.44 -1.89
C THR A 83 -12.64 11.05 -3.20
N GLN A 84 -13.40 12.15 -3.11
CA GLN A 84 -13.91 12.85 -4.30
C GLN A 84 -12.78 13.52 -5.11
N GLN A 85 -12.84 13.38 -6.43
CA GLN A 85 -11.93 14.10 -7.33
C GLN A 85 -12.34 15.57 -7.45
N VAL A 86 -11.39 16.47 -7.15
CA VAL A 86 -11.56 17.92 -7.24
C VAL A 86 -10.48 18.54 -8.12
N LYS A 87 -10.78 19.68 -8.73
CA LYS A 87 -9.87 20.46 -9.57
C LYS A 87 -9.44 21.74 -8.86
N ALA A 88 -8.37 22.34 -9.35
CA ALA A 88 -7.92 23.64 -8.85
C ALA A 88 -9.00 24.71 -9.09
N GLY A 89 -9.40 25.41 -8.03
CA GLY A 89 -10.46 26.41 -8.06
C GLY A 89 -11.81 25.93 -7.52
N ASP A 90 -11.97 24.62 -7.29
CA ASP A 90 -13.21 24.09 -6.71
C ASP A 90 -13.35 24.53 -5.25
N VAL A 91 -14.57 24.92 -4.87
CA VAL A 91 -14.89 25.31 -3.49
C VAL A 91 -15.11 24.05 -2.66
N LEU A 92 -14.19 23.79 -1.73
CA LEU A 92 -14.25 22.61 -0.87
C LEU A 92 -15.14 22.84 0.36
N VAL A 93 -15.02 24.01 0.98
CA VAL A 93 -15.72 24.39 2.22
C VAL A 93 -16.13 25.84 2.13
N ARG A 94 -17.34 26.16 2.59
CA ARG A 94 -17.83 27.53 2.73
C ARG A 94 -17.78 27.95 4.20
N LEU A 95 -17.05 29.03 4.47
CA LEU A 95 -16.93 29.63 5.80
C LEU A 95 -17.96 30.74 6.00
N ASP A 96 -18.28 31.03 7.26
CA ASP A 96 -19.11 32.18 7.61
C ASP A 96 -18.39 33.50 7.31
N HIS A 97 -19.03 34.32 6.47
CA HIS A 97 -18.52 35.61 6.01
C HIS A 97 -19.03 36.80 6.86
N ALA A 98 -19.83 36.58 7.91
CA ALA A 98 -20.41 37.67 8.69
C ALA A 98 -19.35 38.65 9.23
N ASN A 99 -18.31 38.16 9.88
CA ASN A 99 -17.23 38.99 10.41
C ASN A 99 -16.45 39.72 9.31
N ALA A 100 -16.19 39.04 8.18
CA ALA A 100 -15.51 39.64 7.04
C ALA A 100 -16.35 40.79 6.45
N ARG A 101 -17.67 40.62 6.34
CA ARG A 101 -18.57 41.67 5.84
C ARG A 101 -18.62 42.88 6.78
N ILE A 102 -18.64 42.66 8.09
CA ILE A 102 -18.60 43.75 9.07
C ILE A 102 -17.28 44.52 8.96
N ALA A 103 -16.15 43.82 8.84
CA ALA A 103 -14.84 44.46 8.68
C ALA A 103 -14.75 45.30 7.39
N VAL A 104 -15.30 44.81 6.28
CA VAL A 104 -15.36 45.56 5.02
C VAL A 104 -16.23 46.81 5.18
N ALA A 105 -17.42 46.67 5.76
CA ALA A 105 -18.33 47.80 5.98
C ALA A 105 -17.69 48.90 6.86
N GLN A 106 -16.94 48.49 7.89
CA GLN A 106 -16.20 49.43 8.74
C GLN A 106 -15.11 50.17 7.95
N ALA A 107 -14.31 49.44 7.14
CA ALA A 107 -13.27 50.05 6.32
C ALA A 107 -13.84 51.04 5.28
N GLU A 108 -15.01 50.74 4.72
CA GLU A 108 -15.72 51.64 3.80
C GLU A 108 -16.22 52.91 4.52
N ALA A 109 -16.74 52.77 5.75
CA ALA A 109 -17.17 53.90 6.56
C ALA A 109 -15.99 54.82 6.92
N ASP A 110 -14.85 54.23 7.28
CA ASP A 110 -13.61 54.95 7.61
C ASP A 110 -13.07 55.69 6.38
N LEU A 111 -13.09 55.06 5.20
CA LEU A 111 -12.72 55.69 3.94
C LEU A 111 -13.63 56.89 3.63
N ALA A 112 -14.94 56.74 3.82
CA ALA A 112 -15.89 57.83 3.58
C ALA A 112 -15.65 59.00 4.55
N ALA A 113 -15.36 58.71 5.82
CA ALA A 113 -15.01 59.74 6.81
C ALA A 113 -13.72 60.48 6.44
N ALA A 114 -12.67 59.75 6.03
CA ALA A 114 -11.40 60.33 5.62
C ALA A 114 -11.57 61.23 4.39
N ARG A 115 -12.36 60.81 3.39
CA ARG A 115 -12.67 61.63 2.20
C ARG A 115 -13.40 62.91 2.56
N ARG A 116 -14.39 62.85 3.46
CA ARG A 116 -15.10 64.05 3.95
C ARG A 116 -14.14 65.02 4.64
N LYS A 117 -13.27 64.51 5.51
CA LYS A 117 -12.27 65.33 6.21
C LYS A 117 -11.29 65.98 5.24
N PHE A 118 -10.78 65.22 4.26
CA PHE A 118 -9.89 65.75 3.23
C PHE A 118 -10.57 66.86 2.43
N GLY A 119 -11.80 66.64 1.96
CA GLY A 119 -12.58 67.65 1.26
C GLY A 119 -12.80 68.92 2.08
N GLN A 120 -13.10 68.78 3.38
CA GLN A 120 -13.20 69.91 4.30
C GLN A 120 -11.88 70.67 4.42
N THR A 121 -10.74 69.99 4.57
CA THR A 121 -9.42 70.64 4.65
C THR A 121 -9.07 71.41 3.38
N VAL A 122 -9.34 70.82 2.21
CA VAL A 122 -9.09 71.48 0.92
C VAL A 122 -9.95 72.73 0.77
N ALA A 123 -11.24 72.64 1.08
CA ALA A 123 -12.17 73.78 0.99
C ALA A 123 -11.78 74.94 1.92
N THR A 124 -11.39 74.63 3.16
CA THR A 124 -10.92 75.65 4.12
C THR A 124 -9.65 76.33 3.64
N ASN A 125 -8.69 75.57 3.08
CA ASN A 125 -7.43 76.15 2.61
C ASN A 125 -7.65 77.09 1.40
N SER A 126 -8.53 76.72 0.46
CA SER A 126 -8.86 77.58 -0.68
C SER A 126 -9.60 78.87 -0.34
N ALA A 127 -10.26 78.94 0.83
CA ALA A 127 -10.95 80.15 1.29
C ALA A 127 -10.01 81.17 1.96
N LEU A 128 -8.78 80.76 2.28
CA LEU A 128 -7.77 81.58 2.98
C LEU A 128 -6.70 82.15 2.04
N SER A 129 -6.68 81.74 0.77
CA SER A 129 -5.82 82.28 -0.30
C SER A 129 -6.56 83.32 -1.14
#